data_AF-A0A191ZJK8-F1
#
_entry.id   AF-A0A191ZJK8-F1
#
_cell.length_a   1.000
_cell.length_b   1.000
_cell.length_c   1.000
_cell.angle_alpha   90.00
_cell.angle_beta   90.00
_cell.angle_gamma   90.00
#
_symmetry.space_group_name_H-M   'P 1'
#
loop_
_entity.id
_entity.type
_entity.pdbx_description
1 polymer ?
#
loop_
_entity_poly.entity_id
_entity_poly.type
_entity_poly.pdbx_seq_one_letter_code
_entity_poly.pdbx_strand_id
1 'polypeptide(L)'
;MSDAIPQDVPDRTAVRCLPDGHPVFAGHFPTQPIVPGALLLDMVLCHAAHRLSVSPTDLRIEQAKFLRPVSPGEAIDLTLQAPGDSALHRFNIRVGDVSVASGALSVRDLGSTGAPT
;
A
#
# COMPACT_ATOMS: atom_id res chain seq x y z
N MET A 1 24.14 29.57 7.45
CA MET A 1 22.77 29.09 7.75
C MET A 1 22.51 27.98 6.75
N SER A 2 22.85 26.74 7.09
CA SER A 2 22.71 25.61 6.17
C SER A 2 21.23 25.25 6.04
N ASP A 3 20.72 25.35 4.81
CA ASP A 3 19.46 24.74 4.41
C ASP A 3 19.49 23.24 4.73
N ALA A 4 18.63 22.82 5.65
CA ALA A 4 18.40 21.42 5.95
C ALA A 4 17.03 21.01 5.41
N ILE A 5 16.92 20.56 4.15
CA ILE A 5 15.69 19.94 3.60
C ILE A 5 16.07 18.94 2.48
N PRO A 6 15.44 17.73 2.35
CA PRO A 6 14.21 17.28 3.03
C PRO A 6 14.35 15.98 3.84
N GLN A 7 13.53 15.92 4.90
CA GLN A 7 13.07 14.68 5.50
C GLN A 7 12.35 13.84 4.42
N ASP A 8 12.84 12.62 4.18
CA ASP A 8 12.18 11.50 3.48
C ASP A 8 11.34 11.90 2.26
N VAL A 9 11.96 12.04 1.07
CA VAL A 9 11.21 12.20 -0.18
C VAL A 9 10.34 10.95 -0.36
N PRO A 10 9.00 11.04 -0.30
CA PRO A 10 8.16 9.86 -0.45
C PRO A 10 8.34 9.30 -1.86
N ASP A 11 8.81 8.06 -1.96
CA ASP A 11 8.80 7.32 -3.21
C ASP A 11 7.34 7.11 -3.62
N ARG A 12 6.98 7.66 -4.78
CA ARG A 12 5.64 7.68 -5.34
C ARG A 12 5.61 6.79 -6.56
N THR A 13 4.72 5.81 -6.56
CA THR A 13 4.41 5.03 -7.76
C THR A 13 2.96 5.25 -8.15
N ALA A 14 2.73 5.63 -9.40
CA ALA A 14 1.39 5.69 -9.98
C ALA A 14 1.00 4.29 -10.50
N VAL A 15 -0.17 3.80 -10.12
CA VAL A 15 -0.74 2.52 -10.55
C VAL A 15 -2.13 2.78 -11.11
N ARG A 16 -2.48 2.14 -12.22
CA ARG A 16 -3.86 2.16 -12.73
C ARG A 16 -4.64 0.99 -12.14
N CYS A 17 -5.83 1.27 -11.62
CA CYS A 17 -6.75 0.21 -11.20
C CYS A 17 -7.25 -0.59 -12.41
N LEU A 18 -7.73 -1.80 -12.13
CA LEU A 18 -8.31 -2.70 -13.12
C LEU A 18 -9.52 -2.06 -13.82
N PRO A 19 -9.80 -2.40 -15.10
CA PRO A 19 -10.94 -1.90 -15.83
C PRO A 19 -12.27 -2.44 -15.26
N ASP A 20 -13.35 -1.70 -15.48
CA ASP A 20 -14.73 -2.00 -15.03
C ASP A 20 -15.24 -3.42 -15.35
N GLY A 21 -14.80 -4.02 -16.46
CA GLY A 21 -15.15 -5.38 -16.88
C GLY A 21 -14.31 -6.51 -16.24
N HIS A 22 -13.39 -6.21 -15.31
CA HIS A 22 -12.55 -7.24 -14.71
C HIS A 22 -13.37 -8.19 -13.79
N PRO A 23 -13.19 -9.53 -13.87
CA PRO A 23 -13.97 -10.50 -13.09
C PRO A 23 -13.99 -10.29 -11.58
N VAL A 24 -12.98 -9.62 -11.02
CA VAL A 24 -12.93 -9.25 -9.58
C VAL A 24 -14.09 -8.33 -9.15
N PHE A 25 -14.73 -7.67 -10.11
CA PHE A 25 -15.91 -6.81 -9.90
C PHE A 25 -17.23 -7.56 -10.12
N ALA A 26 -17.20 -8.77 -10.70
CA ALA A 26 -18.40 -9.55 -10.97
C ALA A 26 -19.02 -10.05 -9.65
N GLY A 27 -20.12 -9.41 -9.24
CA GLY A 27 -20.89 -9.78 -8.05
C GLY A 27 -20.83 -8.79 -6.88
N HIS A 28 -19.96 -7.78 -6.93
CA HIS A 28 -19.90 -6.72 -5.91
C HIS A 28 -20.26 -5.36 -6.51
N PHE A 29 -21.47 -4.88 -6.17
CA PHE A 29 -22.11 -3.63 -6.60
C PHE A 29 -22.44 -3.58 -8.11
N PRO A 30 -23.44 -4.35 -8.57
CA PRO A 30 -23.80 -4.49 -9.99
C PRO A 30 -24.09 -3.17 -10.71
N THR A 31 -24.49 -2.13 -9.97
CA THR A 31 -24.83 -0.81 -10.51
C THR A 31 -23.76 0.25 -10.26
N GLN A 32 -22.75 -0.04 -9.44
CA GLN A 32 -21.70 0.91 -9.08
C GLN A 32 -20.42 0.17 -8.65
N PRO A 33 -19.64 -0.37 -9.59
CA PRO A 33 -18.44 -1.14 -9.26
C PRO A 33 -17.42 -0.25 -8.54
N ILE A 34 -16.81 -0.81 -7.50
CA ILE A 34 -15.73 -0.17 -6.75
C ILE A 34 -14.55 -1.12 -6.64
N VAL A 35 -13.34 -0.57 -6.55
CA VAL A 35 -12.10 -1.31 -6.26
C VAL A 35 -12.19 -1.94 -4.87
N PRO A 36 -12.10 -3.28 -4.75
CA PRO A 36 -12.09 -3.94 -3.46
C PRO A 36 -10.92 -3.46 -2.61
N GLY A 37 -11.18 -3.21 -1.31
CA GLY A 37 -10.12 -2.80 -0.38
C GLY A 37 -8.95 -3.79 -0.34
N ALA A 38 -9.22 -5.09 -0.49
CA ALA A 38 -8.18 -6.13 -0.57
C ALA A 38 -7.25 -5.96 -1.77
N LEU A 39 -7.77 -5.52 -2.93
CA LEU A 39 -6.94 -5.26 -4.12
C LEU A 39 -6.05 -4.02 -3.90
N LEU A 40 -6.56 -2.99 -3.21
CA LEU A 40 -5.74 -1.84 -2.81
C LEU A 40 -4.59 -2.27 -1.88
N LEU A 41 -4.87 -3.16 -0.92
CA LEU A 41 -3.84 -3.67 -0.01
C LEU A 41 -2.83 -4.58 -0.71
N ASP A 42 -3.27 -5.38 -1.67
CA ASP A 42 -2.36 -6.21 -2.48
C ASP A 42 -1.34 -5.35 -3.25
N MET A 43 -1.80 -4.24 -3.85
CA MET A 43 -0.91 -3.26 -4.50
C MET A 43 0.08 -2.62 -3.52
N VAL A 44 -0.35 -2.33 -2.28
CA VAL A 44 0.54 -1.84 -1.20
C VAL A 44 1.60 -2.87 -0.87
N LEU A 45 1.23 -4.13 -0.69
CA LEU A 45 2.17 -5.21 -0.36
C LEU A 45 3.17 -5.43 -1.49
N CYS A 46 2.72 -5.46 -2.75
CA CYS A 46 3.60 -5.59 -3.91
C CYS A 46 4.59 -4.42 -4.03
N HIS A 47 4.11 -3.19 -3.87
CA HIS A 47 4.97 -2.00 -3.93
C HIS A 47 6.00 -1.99 -2.79
N ALA A 48 5.56 -2.27 -1.56
CA ALA A 48 6.45 -2.32 -0.40
C ALA A 48 7.47 -3.45 -0.50
N ALA A 49 7.07 -4.63 -0.97
CA ALA A 49 7.96 -5.77 -1.18
C ALA A 49 9.09 -5.42 -2.17
N HIS A 50 8.74 -4.77 -3.29
CA HIS A 50 9.71 -4.28 -4.25
C HIS A 50 10.67 -3.24 -3.63
N ARG A 51 10.13 -2.25 -2.90
CA ARG A 51 10.95 -1.21 -2.27
C ARG A 51 11.89 -1.74 -1.19
N LEU A 52 11.42 -2.69 -0.39
CA LEU A 52 12.16 -3.25 0.75
C LEU A 52 13.01 -4.47 0.36
N SER A 53 12.95 -4.93 -0.89
CA SER A 53 13.63 -6.14 -1.38
C SER A 53 13.29 -7.40 -0.55
N VAL A 54 12.00 -7.57 -0.21
CA VAL A 54 11.46 -8.72 0.52
C VAL A 54 10.31 -9.37 -0.25
N SER A 55 9.82 -10.54 0.18
CA SER A 55 8.60 -11.11 -0.39
C SER A 55 7.36 -10.37 0.13
N PRO A 56 6.29 -10.19 -0.68
CA PRO A 56 4.99 -9.71 -0.18
C PRO A 56 4.46 -10.54 1.01
N THR A 57 4.80 -11.84 1.08
CA THR A 57 4.42 -12.73 2.18
C THR A 57 5.11 -12.39 3.49
N ASP A 58 6.27 -11.75 3.43
CA ASP A 58 7.05 -11.32 4.59
C ASP A 58 6.50 -10.00 5.15
N LEU A 59 5.49 -9.41 4.51
CA LEU A 59 4.86 -8.18 4.98
C LEU A 59 3.56 -8.48 5.74
N ARG A 60 3.20 -7.56 6.64
CA ARG A 60 1.93 -7.59 7.37
C ARG A 60 1.32 -6.20 7.38
N ILE A 61 0.06 -6.10 6.97
CA ILE A 61 -0.75 -4.90 7.18
C ILE A 61 -1.11 -4.84 8.67
N GLU A 62 -0.68 -3.77 9.36
CA GLU A 62 -0.98 -3.54 10.77
C GLU A 62 -2.31 -2.81 10.94
N GLN A 63 -2.57 -1.86 10.06
CA GLN A 63 -3.82 -1.11 10.02
C GLN A 63 -4.08 -0.58 8.61
N ALA A 64 -5.35 -0.48 8.24
CA ALA A 64 -5.79 0.16 7.02
C ALA A 64 -7.08 0.93 7.28
N LYS A 65 -7.17 2.14 6.72
CA LYS A 65 -8.37 2.96 6.71
C LYS A 65 -8.72 3.29 5.27
N PHE A 66 -9.94 2.98 4.88
CA PHE A 66 -10.51 3.31 3.57
C PHE A 66 -11.38 4.56 3.74
N LEU A 67 -10.96 5.66 3.13
CA LEU A 67 -11.55 7.00 3.32
C LEU A 67 -12.66 7.29 2.32
N ARG A 68 -12.51 6.79 1.08
CA ARG A 68 -13.54 6.83 0.04
C ARG A 68 -13.39 5.63 -0.91
N PRO A 69 -14.47 5.23 -1.61
CA PRO A 69 -14.38 4.25 -2.67
C PRO A 69 -13.52 4.76 -3.83
N VAL A 70 -12.81 3.82 -4.47
CA VAL A 70 -12.08 4.04 -5.73
C VAL A 70 -12.88 3.35 -6.83
N SER A 71 -13.10 4.03 -7.94
CA SER A 71 -13.76 3.48 -9.13
C SER A 71 -12.75 2.72 -10.01
N PRO A 72 -13.20 1.71 -10.76
CA PRO A 72 -12.38 1.06 -11.78
C PRO A 72 -11.76 2.09 -12.74
N GLY A 73 -10.52 1.83 -13.16
CA GLY A 73 -9.78 2.70 -14.09
C GLY A 73 -9.25 4.02 -13.50
N GLU A 74 -9.59 4.40 -12.26
CA GLU A 74 -8.93 5.54 -11.60
C GLU A 74 -7.42 5.29 -11.47
N ALA A 75 -6.63 6.33 -11.69
CA ALA A 75 -5.20 6.32 -11.42
C ALA A 75 -4.98 6.60 -9.93
N ILE A 76 -4.27 5.70 -9.27
CA ILE A 76 -3.89 5.84 -7.87
C ILE A 76 -2.40 6.15 -7.75
N ASP A 77 -2.05 6.98 -6.79
CA ASP A 77 -0.66 7.21 -6.37
C ASP A 77 -0.45 6.54 -5.02
N LEU A 78 0.60 5.74 -4.92
CA LEU A 78 0.98 5.04 -3.71
C LEU A 78 2.30 5.60 -3.19
N THR A 79 2.31 5.98 -1.91
CA THR A 79 3.51 6.38 -1.18
C THR A 79 3.79 5.41 -0.05
N LEU A 80 5.08 5.13 0.17
CA LEU A 80 5.55 4.40 1.35
C LEU A 80 6.63 5.23 2.07
N GLN A 81 6.49 5.41 3.38
CA GLN A 81 7.42 6.18 4.22
C GLN A 81 7.84 5.36 5.44
N ALA A 82 9.12 5.43 5.80
CA ALA A 82 9.67 4.80 7.00
C ALA A 82 10.26 5.90 7.90
N PRO A 83 9.73 6.10 9.12
CA PRO A 83 10.35 7.04 10.05
C PRO A 83 11.68 6.48 10.57
N GLY A 84 12.80 6.87 9.97
CA GLY A 84 14.14 6.41 10.36
C GLY A 84 14.29 4.88 10.27
N ASP A 85 14.92 4.26 11.26
CA ASP A 85 15.11 2.79 11.33
C ASP A 85 13.87 2.02 11.83
N SER A 86 12.67 2.57 11.64
CA SER A 86 11.45 1.93 12.10
C SER A 86 11.07 0.71 11.26
N ALA A 87 10.75 -0.40 11.92
CA ALA A 87 10.13 -1.56 11.28
C ALA A 87 8.73 -1.25 10.72
N LEU A 88 8.09 -0.16 11.16
CA LEU A 88 6.74 0.23 10.77
C LEU A 88 6.77 1.26 9.63
N HIS A 89 6.26 0.86 8.47
CA HIS A 89 6.17 1.68 7.28
C HIS A 89 4.76 2.20 7.10
N ARG A 90 4.60 3.50 6.83
CA ARG A 90 3.30 4.14 6.59
C ARG A 90 3.04 4.19 5.09
N PHE A 91 1.84 3.81 4.69
CA PHE A 91 1.39 3.95 3.31
C PHE A 91 0.24 4.95 3.17
N ASN A 92 0.19 5.63 2.03
CA ASN A 92 -0.94 6.44 1.60
C ASN A 92 -1.26 6.12 0.14
N ILE A 93 -2.54 5.98 -0.17
CA ILE A 93 -3.06 5.85 -1.53
C ILE A 93 -3.87 7.11 -1.82
N ARG A 94 -3.60 7.76 -2.94
CA ARG A 94 -4.33 8.95 -3.40
C ARG A 94 -4.92 8.73 -4.78
N VAL A 95 -5.98 9.47 -5.10
CA VAL A 95 -6.41 9.73 -6.47
C VAL A 95 -6.34 11.24 -6.66
N GLY A 96 -5.42 11.70 -7.52
CA GLY A 96 -5.01 13.10 -7.54
C GLY A 96 -4.57 13.57 -6.15
N ASP A 97 -5.20 14.64 -5.65
CA ASP A 97 -4.88 15.20 -4.34
C ASP A 97 -5.71 14.62 -3.18
N VAL A 98 -6.57 13.63 -3.43
CA VAL A 98 -7.47 13.08 -2.40
C VAL A 98 -6.93 11.76 -1.88
N SER A 99 -6.69 11.65 -0.58
CA SER A 99 -6.37 10.38 0.06
C SER A 99 -7.60 9.46 0.05
N VAL A 100 -7.44 8.26 -0.50
CA VAL A 100 -8.50 7.26 -0.64
C VAL A 100 -8.32 6.10 0.33
N ALA A 101 -7.08 5.76 0.66
CA ALA A 101 -6.75 4.81 1.72
C ALA A 101 -5.41 5.18 2.37
N SER A 102 -5.21 4.76 3.61
CA SER A 102 -3.96 4.95 4.33
C SER A 102 -3.78 3.88 5.40
N GLY A 103 -2.56 3.64 5.82
CA GLY A 103 -2.32 2.68 6.88
C GLY A 103 -0.86 2.49 7.22
N ALA A 104 -0.56 1.36 7.84
CA ALA A 104 0.79 0.96 8.16
C ALA A 104 1.00 -0.53 7.91
N LEU A 105 2.22 -0.88 7.54
CA LEU A 105 2.69 -2.25 7.36
C LEU A 105 4.03 -2.45 8.06
N SER A 106 4.35 -3.70 8.37
CA SER A 106 5.63 -4.12 8.94
C SER A 106 6.21 -5.27 8.15
N VAL A 107 7.53 -5.43 8.23
CA VAL A 107 8.20 -6.69 7.86
C VAL A 107 8.01 -7.66 9.02
N ARG A 108 7.53 -8.86 8.73
CA ARG A 108 7.41 -9.95 9.70
C ARG A 108 8.81 -10.29 10.18
N ASP A 109 9.00 -10.24 11.48
CA ASP A 109 10.16 -10.85 12.09
C ASP A 109 9.97 -12.38 12.01
N LEU A 110 10.61 -13.01 11.02
CA LEU A 110 10.74 -14.45 10.96
C LEU A 110 11.72 -14.82 12.07
N GLY A 111 11.21 -14.90 13.30
CA GLY A 111 12.01 -15.15 14.49
C GLY A 111 13.05 -16.23 14.20
N SER A 112 14.32 -15.91 14.45
CA SER A 112 15.42 -16.85 14.29
C SER A 112 14.99 -18.17 14.90
N THR A 113 14.78 -19.19 14.08
CA THR A 113 14.45 -20.52 14.58
C THR A 113 15.67 -20.98 15.34
N GLY A 114 15.62 -20.86 16.68
CA GLY A 114 16.61 -21.43 17.56
C GLY A 114 16.63 -22.93 17.33
N ALA A 115 17.72 -23.43 16.76
CA ALA A 115 17.98 -24.86 16.68
C ALA A 115 18.09 -25.40 18.12
N PRO A 116 17.35 -26.46 18.50
CA PRO A 116 17.60 -27.11 19.77
C PRO A 116 18.97 -27.81 19.73
N THR A 117 19.81 -27.49 20.70
CA THR A 117 21.12 -28.11 20.99
C THR A 117 20.99 -29.59 21.30
#